data_AF-A0A7C7IC97-F1
#
_entry.id   AF-A0A7C7IC97-F1
#
_cell.length_a   1.000
_cell.length_b   1.000
_cell.length_c   1.000
_cell.angle_alpha   90.00
_cell.angle_beta   90.00
_cell.angle_gamma   90.00
#
_symmetry.space_group_name_H-M   'P 1'
#
loop_
_entity.id
_entity.type
_entity.pdbx_description
1 polymer ?
#
loop_
_entity_poly.entity_id
_entity_poly.type
_entity_poly.pdbx_seq_one_letter_code
_entity_poly.pdbx_strand_id
1 'polypeptide(L)'
;MAKFGDHPSIPDALENLLSDLTVSTIFMKADCPPRVKRGHITELEVVELEMEPFSSSAIEEMSQGLEITLEQNSDTRSDCFVEIDRHGCKVMQVGDLRVTISWPPFSDGWEMIVVRPVAQPDLDDYDLDENLLKLIADLQNQGTLVSGMPGSGKSTLASAIARWLDGEGAVVKTMESPRDLQLPQRVTQYAPLAEDEHSRGSMELTADILFLARPDFIVYDEVRKTKDFEVFGDCRLAGLGLLGVTHSASALEAIQRMIGRVELGILAQILTTVIHVEKGKIGEVLQLEMAVKAPSGMQSDLARPVILVKRYPDGKVLNEIFSFGEQICIVDADGQSSGDEMSPMQLLASAQLKDRLSEDFGIRIHHVKFSGASVEVYVDDSAIGVLVGQGGSTVKGLEEQYEVKVSIKSAGDLPRGFRAPENKFRSSYDMDVERSMGGKAWEQSYSAKKDRRAKRKGRRR
;
A
#
# COMPACT_ATOMS: atom_id res chain seq x y z
N MET A 1 -5.58 27.55 -6.60
CA MET A 1 -6.30 26.30 -6.86
C MET A 1 -7.51 26.66 -7.68
N ALA A 2 -7.60 26.07 -8.85
CA ALA A 2 -8.79 26.14 -9.66
C ALA A 2 -9.99 25.60 -8.88
N LYS A 3 -10.95 26.46 -8.59
CA LYS A 3 -12.29 26.01 -8.22
C LYS A 3 -12.89 25.26 -9.41
N PHE A 4 -13.91 24.45 -9.17
CA PHE A 4 -14.68 23.86 -10.26
C PHE A 4 -15.03 24.94 -11.30
N GLY A 5 -14.62 24.73 -12.56
CA GLY A 5 -14.78 25.67 -13.67
C GLY A 5 -13.74 26.79 -13.76
N ASP A 6 -12.63 26.75 -13.01
CA ASP A 6 -11.55 27.74 -13.05
C ASP A 6 -10.32 27.20 -13.80
N HIS A 7 -10.39 27.20 -15.13
CA HIS A 7 -9.24 26.91 -15.98
C HIS A 7 -8.93 28.08 -16.92
N PRO A 8 -7.68 28.19 -17.40
CA PRO A 8 -7.35 29.11 -18.50
C PRO A 8 -8.11 28.72 -19.78
N SER A 9 -8.07 29.58 -20.80
CA SER A 9 -8.72 29.30 -22.09
C SER A 9 -8.21 27.99 -22.71
N ILE A 10 -9.13 27.06 -22.93
CA ILE A 10 -8.89 25.77 -23.60
C ILE A 10 -9.46 25.79 -25.02
N PRO A 11 -9.07 24.83 -25.90
CA PRO A 11 -9.67 24.73 -27.23
C PRO A 11 -11.21 24.66 -27.21
N ASP A 12 -11.87 25.41 -28.11
CA ASP A 12 -13.33 25.57 -28.16
C ASP A 12 -14.10 24.22 -28.19
N ALA A 13 -13.53 23.21 -28.84
CA ALA A 13 -14.14 21.88 -28.88
C ALA A 13 -14.27 21.25 -27.48
N LEU A 14 -13.26 21.42 -26.63
CA LEU A 14 -13.28 20.96 -25.24
C LEU A 14 -14.22 21.81 -24.39
N GLU A 15 -14.18 23.13 -24.55
CA GLU A 15 -15.06 24.07 -23.84
C GLU A 15 -16.54 23.72 -24.08
N ASN A 16 -16.91 23.44 -25.33
CA ASN A 16 -18.26 23.05 -25.69
C ASN A 16 -18.69 21.73 -25.04
N LEU A 17 -17.82 20.72 -24.99
CA LEU A 17 -18.10 19.44 -24.34
C LEU A 17 -18.19 19.57 -22.81
N LEU A 18 -17.49 20.55 -22.24
CA LEU A 18 -17.46 20.86 -20.81
C LEU A 18 -18.56 21.84 -20.37
N SER A 19 -19.30 22.44 -21.32
CA SER A 19 -20.38 23.40 -21.03
C SER A 19 -21.49 22.82 -20.14
N ASP A 20 -21.72 21.50 -20.23
CA ASP A 20 -22.55 20.76 -19.29
C ASP A 20 -21.78 20.53 -17.97
N LEU A 21 -22.22 21.20 -16.91
CA LEU A 21 -21.61 21.10 -15.58
C LEU A 21 -21.75 19.70 -14.96
N THR A 22 -22.65 18.86 -15.48
CA THR A 22 -22.80 17.48 -15.00
C THR A 22 -21.77 16.52 -15.60
N VAL A 23 -21.02 16.95 -16.62
CA VAL A 23 -19.95 16.15 -17.22
C VAL A 23 -18.74 16.15 -16.28
N SER A 24 -18.38 14.95 -15.82
CA SER A 24 -17.19 14.71 -14.99
C SER A 24 -15.99 14.26 -15.80
N THR A 25 -16.22 13.61 -16.95
CA THR A 25 -15.13 13.07 -17.77
C THR A 25 -15.51 13.04 -19.24
N ILE A 26 -14.59 13.45 -20.10
CA ILE A 26 -14.70 13.35 -21.55
C ILE A 26 -13.72 12.29 -22.03
N PHE A 27 -14.16 11.42 -22.93
CA PHE A 27 -13.36 10.42 -23.62
C PHE A 27 -13.43 10.68 -25.13
N MET A 28 -12.29 10.99 -25.73
CA MET A 28 -12.15 11.16 -27.17
C MET A 28 -11.10 10.20 -27.69
N LYS A 29 -11.47 9.38 -28.67
CA LYS A 29 -10.54 8.51 -29.39
C LYS A 29 -10.70 8.81 -30.87
N ALA A 30 -9.58 8.86 -31.59
CA ALA A 30 -9.58 9.09 -33.03
C ALA A 30 -10.52 8.12 -33.74
N ASP A 31 -11.25 8.64 -34.72
CA ASP A 31 -12.21 7.91 -35.56
C ASP A 31 -13.38 7.27 -34.78
N CYS A 32 -13.61 7.70 -33.53
CA CYS A 32 -14.75 7.31 -32.71
C CYS A 32 -15.57 8.54 -32.28
N PRO A 33 -16.90 8.43 -32.16
CA PRO A 33 -17.70 9.46 -31.52
C PRO A 33 -17.24 9.72 -30.07
N PRO A 34 -17.23 10.97 -29.60
CA PRO A 34 -16.85 11.30 -28.23
C PRO A 34 -17.87 10.74 -27.24
N ARG A 35 -17.38 10.29 -26.08
CA ARG A 35 -18.21 9.80 -24.98
C ARG A 35 -17.98 10.66 -23.75
N VAL A 36 -19.01 10.87 -22.95
CA VAL A 36 -18.92 11.61 -21.70
C VAL A 36 -19.43 10.76 -20.54
N LYS A 37 -18.78 10.89 -19.39
CA LYS A 37 -19.32 10.45 -18.11
C LYS A 37 -19.99 11.64 -17.46
N ARG A 38 -21.29 11.54 -17.18
CA ARG A 38 -22.09 12.62 -16.61
C ARG A 38 -23.06 12.11 -15.55
N GLY A 39 -23.56 13.02 -14.72
CA GLY A 39 -24.56 12.75 -13.69
C GLY A 39 -24.07 13.05 -12.28
N HIS A 40 -24.89 12.69 -11.29
CA HIS A 40 -24.54 12.85 -9.88
C HIS A 40 -23.52 11.76 -9.45
N ILE A 41 -22.70 12.01 -8.43
CA ILE A 41 -21.63 11.07 -8.01
C ILE A 41 -22.13 9.65 -7.69
N THR A 42 -23.40 9.54 -7.31
CA THR A 42 -24.09 8.29 -6.98
C THR A 42 -24.67 7.57 -8.20
N GLU A 43 -24.88 8.27 -9.32
CA GLU A 43 -25.56 7.81 -10.53
C GLU A 43 -24.84 8.35 -11.77
N LEU A 44 -23.62 7.88 -12.00
CA LEU A 44 -22.84 8.25 -13.17
C LEU A 44 -23.16 7.34 -14.35
N GLU A 45 -23.56 7.93 -15.46
CA GLU A 45 -23.75 7.24 -16.74
C GLU A 45 -22.65 7.61 -17.74
N VAL A 46 -22.31 6.68 -18.63
CA VAL A 46 -21.44 6.96 -19.78
C VAL A 46 -22.32 7.02 -21.02
N VAL A 47 -22.30 8.16 -21.70
CA VAL A 47 -23.15 8.47 -22.86
C VAL A 47 -22.27 8.76 -24.06
N GLU A 48 -22.58 8.14 -25.18
CA GLU A 48 -22.00 8.49 -26.48
C GLU A 48 -22.74 9.69 -27.04
N LEU A 49 -21.99 10.70 -27.47
CA LEU A 49 -22.56 11.91 -28.04
C LEU A 49 -22.78 11.72 -29.53
N GLU A 50 -23.91 12.20 -30.04
CA GLU A 50 -24.22 12.25 -31.46
C GLU A 50 -23.41 13.38 -32.13
N MET A 51 -22.10 13.18 -32.24
CA MET A 51 -21.14 14.10 -32.84
C MET A 51 -20.28 13.37 -33.87
N GLU A 52 -19.83 14.10 -34.89
CA GLU A 52 -18.86 13.58 -35.85
C GLU A 52 -17.58 13.12 -35.13
N PRO A 53 -17.02 11.94 -35.49
CA PRO A 53 -15.77 11.47 -34.94
C PRO A 53 -14.61 12.46 -35.14
N PHE A 54 -13.78 12.63 -34.12
CA PHE A 54 -12.55 13.41 -34.24
C PHE A 54 -11.48 12.64 -35.01
N SER A 55 -10.78 13.29 -35.93
CA SER A 55 -9.61 12.70 -36.58
C SER A 55 -8.41 12.67 -35.62
N SER A 56 -7.40 11.86 -35.94
CA SER A 56 -6.12 11.89 -35.23
C SER A 56 -5.49 13.29 -35.20
N SER A 57 -5.53 14.01 -36.34
CA SER A 57 -5.00 15.37 -36.43
C SER A 57 -5.76 16.36 -35.54
N ALA A 58 -7.08 16.22 -35.42
CA ALA A 58 -7.87 17.11 -34.57
C ALA A 58 -7.53 16.94 -33.07
N ILE A 59 -7.32 15.69 -32.62
CA ILE A 59 -6.89 15.42 -31.24
C ILE A 59 -5.47 15.95 -30.99
N GLU A 60 -4.57 15.78 -31.95
CA GLU A 60 -3.22 16.33 -31.90
C GLU A 60 -3.21 17.87 -31.84
N GLU A 61 -4.01 18.55 -32.66
CA GLU A 61 -4.16 20.01 -32.64
C GLU A 61 -4.70 20.50 -31.29
N MET A 62 -5.70 19.81 -30.70
CA MET A 62 -6.19 20.12 -29.36
C MET A 62 -5.09 19.93 -28.29
N SER A 63 -4.27 18.88 -28.40
CA SER A 63 -3.11 18.66 -27.52
C SER A 63 -2.16 19.84 -27.56
N GLN A 64 -1.75 20.27 -28.76
CA GLN A 64 -0.84 21.39 -28.96
C GLN A 64 -1.44 22.70 -28.43
N GLY A 65 -2.75 22.92 -28.64
CA GLY A 65 -3.46 24.07 -28.08
C GLY A 65 -3.40 24.12 -26.55
N LEU A 66 -3.61 22.98 -25.88
CA LEU A 66 -3.48 22.88 -24.42
C LEU A 66 -2.05 23.13 -23.94
N GLU A 67 -1.04 22.65 -24.68
CA GLU A 67 0.38 22.90 -24.35
C GLU A 67 0.71 24.40 -24.42
N ILE A 68 0.24 25.10 -25.45
CA ILE A 68 0.39 26.56 -25.57
C ILE A 68 -0.31 27.25 -24.39
N THR A 69 -1.53 26.82 -24.04
CA THR A 69 -2.24 27.35 -22.87
C THR A 69 -1.43 27.16 -21.59
N LEU A 70 -0.79 26.01 -21.39
CA LEU A 70 0.07 25.76 -20.24
C LEU A 70 1.29 26.68 -20.22
N GLU A 71 2.01 26.79 -21.33
CA GLU A 71 3.19 27.65 -21.44
C GLU A 71 2.87 29.11 -21.12
N GLN A 72 1.69 29.59 -21.53
CA GLN A 72 1.26 30.97 -21.27
C GLN A 72 0.85 31.24 -19.82
N ASN A 73 0.48 30.19 -19.07
CA ASN A 73 -0.11 30.35 -17.74
C ASN A 73 0.77 29.79 -16.61
N SER A 74 1.73 28.91 -16.89
CA SER A 74 2.54 28.21 -15.88
C SER A 74 3.30 29.13 -14.92
N ASP A 75 3.73 30.31 -15.38
CA ASP A 75 4.40 31.32 -14.55
C ASP A 75 3.48 32.02 -13.55
N THR A 76 2.17 32.07 -13.85
CA THR A 76 1.18 32.80 -13.04
C THR A 76 0.23 31.88 -12.28
N ARG A 77 0.04 30.65 -12.76
CA ARG A 77 -0.89 29.66 -12.26
C ARG A 77 -0.16 28.39 -11.84
N SER A 78 -0.13 28.13 -10.54
CA SER A 78 0.47 26.90 -9.99
C SER A 78 -0.31 25.63 -10.32
N ASP A 79 -1.54 25.76 -10.83
CA ASP A 79 -2.41 24.68 -11.29
C ASP A 79 -2.35 24.46 -12.81
N CYS A 80 -1.32 24.99 -13.47
CA CYS A 80 -1.04 24.78 -14.89
C CYS A 80 0.37 24.19 -15.05
N PHE A 81 0.48 22.87 -15.23
CA PHE A 81 1.77 22.20 -15.41
C PHE A 81 1.63 20.86 -16.16
N VAL A 82 2.73 20.42 -16.77
CA VAL A 82 2.86 19.06 -17.31
C VAL A 82 3.29 18.12 -16.19
N GLU A 83 2.48 17.10 -15.91
CA GLU A 83 2.72 16.14 -14.84
C GLU A 83 3.55 14.94 -15.31
N ILE A 84 3.20 14.41 -16.49
CA ILE A 84 3.92 13.31 -17.13
C ILE A 84 4.18 13.73 -18.57
N ASP A 85 5.44 13.65 -18.97
CA ASP A 85 5.83 13.74 -20.37
C ASP A 85 6.69 12.53 -20.73
N ARG A 86 6.11 11.60 -21.51
CA ARG A 86 6.78 10.38 -21.97
C ARG A 86 6.45 10.13 -23.42
N HIS A 87 7.32 9.38 -24.09
CA HIS A 87 7.07 9.00 -25.48
C HIS A 87 5.77 8.20 -25.63
N GLY A 88 4.78 8.79 -26.32
CA GLY A 88 3.46 8.18 -26.53
C GLY A 88 2.40 8.54 -25.49
N CYS A 89 2.73 9.31 -24.44
CA CYS A 89 1.78 9.68 -23.39
C CYS A 89 2.16 10.98 -22.67
N LYS A 90 1.19 11.88 -22.54
CA LYS A 90 1.32 13.13 -21.78
C LYS A 90 0.15 13.29 -20.81
N VAL A 91 0.44 13.70 -19.59
CA VAL A 91 -0.56 14.04 -18.57
C VAL A 91 -0.33 15.49 -18.14
N MET A 92 -1.38 16.28 -18.21
CA MET A 92 -1.35 17.73 -17.99
C MET A 92 -2.40 18.13 -16.97
N GLN A 93 -2.03 19.04 -16.06
CA GLN A 93 -2.96 19.74 -15.19
C GLN A 93 -3.21 21.13 -15.79
N VAL A 94 -4.43 21.41 -16.22
CA VAL A 94 -4.86 22.67 -16.87
C VAL A 94 -5.97 23.30 -16.04
N GLY A 95 -5.59 24.09 -15.04
CA GLY A 95 -6.55 24.64 -14.07
C GLY A 95 -7.19 23.53 -13.25
N ASP A 96 -8.52 23.42 -13.29
CA ASP A 96 -9.24 22.32 -12.64
C ASP A 96 -9.16 21.03 -13.45
N LEU A 97 -8.84 21.08 -14.75
CA LEU A 97 -8.89 19.90 -15.61
C LEU A 97 -7.62 19.07 -15.53
N ARG A 98 -7.78 17.75 -15.45
CA ARG A 98 -6.69 16.80 -15.68
C ARG A 98 -6.85 16.16 -17.04
N VAL A 99 -5.88 16.39 -17.93
CA VAL A 99 -5.92 15.92 -19.32
C VAL A 99 -4.87 14.84 -19.52
N THR A 100 -5.30 13.65 -19.93
CA THR A 100 -4.42 12.55 -20.36
C THR A 100 -4.49 12.42 -21.86
N ILE A 101 -3.34 12.37 -22.53
CA ILE A 101 -3.24 12.22 -23.98
C ILE A 101 -2.32 11.04 -24.26
N SER A 102 -2.75 10.13 -25.14
CA SER A 102 -1.95 9.00 -25.58
C SER A 102 -1.93 8.85 -27.09
N TRP A 103 -0.79 8.42 -27.64
CA TRP A 103 -0.60 8.24 -29.08
C TRP A 103 0.33 7.05 -29.40
N PRO A 104 0.30 6.54 -30.66
CA PRO A 104 1.17 5.45 -31.08
C PRO A 104 2.67 5.77 -30.89
N PRO A 105 3.50 4.81 -30.48
CA PRO A 105 3.22 3.37 -30.36
C PRO A 105 2.67 2.94 -28.99
N PHE A 106 2.44 3.86 -28.05
CA PHE A 106 1.95 3.51 -26.70
C PHE A 106 0.47 3.10 -26.72
N SER A 107 -0.34 3.81 -27.51
CA SER A 107 -1.73 3.47 -27.81
C SER A 107 -1.90 3.02 -29.26
N ASP A 108 -3.08 2.47 -29.59
CA ASP A 108 -3.45 2.03 -30.96
C ASP A 108 -3.90 3.19 -31.86
N GLY A 109 -4.16 4.37 -31.29
CA GLY A 109 -4.53 5.59 -31.97
C GLY A 109 -4.47 6.79 -31.01
N TRP A 110 -4.74 7.99 -31.50
CA TRP A 110 -4.80 9.17 -30.64
C TRP A 110 -6.01 9.10 -29.71
N GLU A 111 -5.77 9.31 -28.41
CA GLU A 111 -6.80 9.37 -27.39
C GLU A 111 -6.54 10.54 -26.45
N MET A 112 -7.61 11.26 -26.09
CA MET A 112 -7.61 12.31 -25.08
C MET A 112 -8.73 12.06 -24.07
N ILE A 113 -8.36 12.03 -22.79
CA ILE A 113 -9.27 11.89 -21.65
C ILE A 113 -9.15 13.14 -20.81
N VAL A 114 -10.26 13.88 -20.64
CA VAL A 114 -10.32 15.09 -19.82
C VAL A 114 -11.16 14.78 -18.60
N VAL A 115 -10.58 14.86 -17.41
CA VAL A 115 -11.26 14.65 -16.13
C VAL A 115 -11.47 15.99 -15.45
N ARG A 116 -12.73 16.30 -15.14
CA ARG A 116 -13.10 17.40 -14.24
C ARG A 116 -13.22 16.86 -12.82
N PRO A 117 -12.49 17.41 -11.84
CA PRO A 117 -12.60 17.01 -10.45
C PRO A 117 -13.99 17.37 -9.92
N VAL A 118 -14.59 16.45 -9.16
CA VAL A 118 -15.84 16.72 -8.45
C VAL A 118 -15.53 17.52 -7.19
N ALA A 119 -16.44 18.42 -6.81
CA ALA A 119 -16.38 19.15 -5.54
C ALA A 119 -16.20 18.17 -4.37
N GLN A 120 -15.24 18.48 -3.47
CA GLN A 120 -14.96 17.61 -2.32
C GLN A 120 -15.69 18.09 -1.07
N PRO A 121 -16.30 17.17 -0.30
CA PRO A 121 -16.96 17.48 0.97
C PRO A 121 -15.97 18.13 1.93
N ASP A 122 -16.46 19.12 2.67
CA ASP A 122 -15.73 19.69 3.80
C ASP A 122 -15.77 18.72 4.99
N LEU A 123 -14.91 18.93 5.98
CA LEU A 123 -14.86 18.01 7.13
C LEU A 123 -16.19 17.98 7.90
N ASP A 124 -16.90 19.12 7.93
CA ASP A 124 -18.20 19.26 8.58
C ASP A 124 -19.29 18.37 7.95
N ASP A 125 -19.18 18.04 6.66
CA ASP A 125 -20.13 17.18 5.93
C ASP A 125 -20.07 15.71 6.40
N TYR A 126 -19.03 15.33 7.14
CA TYR A 126 -18.88 13.98 7.70
C TYR A 126 -19.66 13.77 9.01
N ASP A 127 -20.29 14.81 9.56
CA ASP A 127 -21.11 14.76 10.80
C ASP A 127 -20.35 14.09 11.97
N LEU A 128 -19.13 14.56 12.21
CA LEU A 128 -18.22 13.99 13.19
C LEU A 128 -18.64 14.38 14.62
N ASP A 129 -18.57 13.41 15.53
CA ASP A 129 -18.78 13.70 16.96
C ASP A 129 -17.61 14.48 17.57
N GLU A 130 -17.81 15.05 18.76
CA GLU A 130 -16.77 15.82 19.46
C GLU A 130 -15.49 15.02 19.74
N ASN A 131 -15.61 13.70 19.90
CA ASN A 131 -14.47 12.83 20.18
C ASN A 131 -13.60 12.72 18.92
N LEU A 132 -14.19 12.43 17.77
CA LEU A 132 -13.50 12.37 16.48
C LEU A 132 -12.92 13.71 16.08
N LEU A 133 -13.61 14.83 16.33
CA LEU A 133 -13.06 16.17 16.08
C LEU A 133 -11.81 16.44 16.93
N LYS A 134 -11.84 16.09 18.22
CA LYS A 134 -10.65 16.17 19.10
C LYS A 134 -9.52 15.29 18.60
N LEU A 135 -9.84 14.06 18.18
CA LEU A 135 -8.86 13.16 17.59
C LEU A 135 -8.22 13.78 16.34
N ILE A 136 -9.02 14.39 15.46
CA ILE A 136 -8.54 15.04 14.23
C ILE A 136 -7.63 16.23 14.54
N ALA A 137 -8.00 17.06 15.52
CA ALA A 137 -7.19 18.19 15.99
C ALA A 137 -5.81 17.75 16.50
N ASP A 138 -5.73 16.57 17.10
CA ASP A 138 -4.49 16.01 17.65
C ASP A 138 -3.64 15.25 16.62
N LEU A 139 -4.08 15.09 15.36
CA LEU A 139 -3.36 14.29 14.35
C LEU A 139 -1.97 14.83 14.02
N GLN A 140 -1.73 16.13 14.19
CA GLN A 140 -0.42 16.75 14.03
C GLN A 140 0.67 16.17 14.97
N ASN A 141 0.26 15.53 16.06
CA ASN A 141 1.17 14.88 17.02
C ASN A 141 1.24 13.35 16.84
N GLN A 142 0.55 12.82 15.82
CA GLN A 142 0.28 11.40 15.66
C GLN A 142 0.76 10.89 14.31
N GLY A 143 0.87 9.56 14.22
CA GLY A 143 0.97 8.88 12.95
C GLY A 143 -0.30 8.13 12.66
N THR A 144 -0.93 8.49 11.55
CA THR A 144 -2.26 8.06 11.22
C THR A 144 -2.28 7.39 9.87
N LEU A 145 -2.99 6.27 9.75
CA LEU A 145 -3.33 5.71 8.46
C LEU A 145 -4.82 5.87 8.17
N VAL A 146 -5.14 6.44 7.02
CA VAL A 146 -6.48 6.37 6.45
C VAL A 146 -6.55 5.17 5.52
N SER A 147 -7.46 4.24 5.81
CA SER A 147 -7.54 2.93 5.18
C SER A 147 -8.93 2.67 4.57
N GLY A 148 -9.08 1.64 3.74
CA GLY A 148 -10.32 1.38 2.98
C GLY A 148 -10.09 0.93 1.54
N MET A 149 -11.13 0.37 0.92
CA MET A 149 -11.06 -0.14 -0.46
C MET A 149 -10.87 0.99 -1.50
N PRO A 150 -10.33 0.71 -2.69
CA PRO A 150 -10.29 1.69 -3.77
C PRO A 150 -11.68 2.30 -4.03
N GLY A 151 -11.74 3.63 -4.19
CA GLY A 151 -13.01 4.35 -4.35
C GLY A 151 -13.82 4.56 -3.08
N SER A 152 -13.34 4.17 -1.89
CA SER A 152 -14.07 4.38 -0.64
C SER A 152 -14.09 5.82 -0.12
N GLY A 153 -13.38 6.77 -0.76
CA GLY A 153 -13.32 8.17 -0.35
C GLY A 153 -12.15 8.53 0.59
N LYS A 154 -11.09 7.72 0.65
CA LYS A 154 -9.92 7.96 1.53
C LYS A 154 -9.19 9.28 1.24
N SER A 155 -8.78 9.50 -0.01
CA SER A 155 -8.06 10.72 -0.40
C SER A 155 -8.96 11.95 -0.27
N THR A 156 -10.28 11.77 -0.39
CA THR A 156 -11.28 12.81 -0.11
C THR A 156 -11.30 13.18 1.38
N LEU A 157 -11.38 12.19 2.28
CA LEU A 157 -11.30 12.44 3.72
C LEU A 157 -9.94 13.04 4.11
N ALA A 158 -8.84 12.53 3.55
CA ALA A 158 -7.50 13.07 3.79
C ALA A 158 -7.39 14.55 3.36
N SER A 159 -8.00 14.89 2.20
CA SER A 159 -8.09 16.28 1.74
C SER A 159 -8.94 17.13 2.69
N ALA A 160 -10.09 16.63 3.15
CA ALA A 160 -10.95 17.34 4.10
C ALA A 160 -10.23 17.63 5.42
N ILE A 161 -9.52 16.64 5.98
CA ILE A 161 -8.70 16.78 7.19
C ILE A 161 -7.58 17.81 6.97
N ALA A 162 -6.86 17.73 5.85
CA ALA A 162 -5.80 18.68 5.51
C ALA A 162 -6.31 20.12 5.43
N ARG A 163 -7.44 20.34 4.76
CA ARG A 163 -8.08 21.67 4.64
C ARG A 163 -8.50 22.22 5.99
N TRP A 164 -9.07 21.36 6.84
CA TRP A 164 -9.52 21.75 8.16
C TRP A 164 -8.35 22.13 9.07
N LEU A 165 -7.30 21.31 9.14
CA LEU A 165 -6.09 21.60 9.93
C LEU A 165 -5.37 22.88 9.47
N ASP A 166 -5.27 23.07 8.15
CA ASP A 166 -4.76 24.31 7.55
C ASP A 166 -5.65 25.52 7.93
N GLY A 167 -6.97 25.33 8.02
CA GLY A 167 -7.94 26.30 8.55
C GLY A 167 -7.67 26.71 10.00
N GLU A 168 -7.33 25.73 10.85
CA GLU A 168 -6.97 25.91 12.25
C GLU A 168 -5.54 26.49 12.45
N GLY A 169 -4.80 26.70 11.36
CA GLY A 169 -3.50 27.37 11.36
C GLY A 169 -2.28 26.44 11.32
N ALA A 170 -2.47 25.13 11.17
CA ALA A 170 -1.36 24.19 10.98
C ALA A 170 -0.71 24.38 9.60
N VAL A 171 0.61 24.30 9.52
CA VAL A 171 1.35 24.29 8.26
C VAL A 171 1.26 22.90 7.64
N VAL A 172 0.33 22.73 6.70
CA VAL A 172 0.10 21.47 6.00
C VAL A 172 0.93 21.39 4.72
N LYS A 173 1.51 20.22 4.46
CA LYS A 173 2.17 19.84 3.20
C LYS A 173 1.70 18.47 2.74
N THR A 174 1.89 18.14 1.48
CA THR A 174 1.54 16.79 0.98
C THR A 174 2.68 16.14 0.21
N MET A 175 2.67 14.81 0.24
CA MET A 175 3.50 13.94 -0.58
C MET A 175 2.57 13.05 -1.38
N GLU A 176 2.61 13.15 -2.71
CA GLU A 176 1.62 12.51 -3.57
C GLU A 176 2.17 12.30 -4.98
N SER A 177 1.77 11.20 -5.61
CA SER A 177 2.23 10.83 -6.96
C SER A 177 1.14 10.03 -7.65
N PRO A 178 0.30 10.64 -8.50
CA PRO A 178 0.25 12.04 -8.97
C PRO A 178 -0.19 13.08 -7.93
N ARG A 179 -0.11 14.38 -8.29
CA ARG A 179 -0.62 15.49 -7.46
C ARG A 179 -2.12 15.70 -7.59
N ASP A 180 -2.90 14.82 -6.98
CA ASP A 180 -4.35 14.73 -7.16
C ASP A 180 -5.19 15.34 -6.02
N LEU A 181 -4.59 15.67 -4.87
CA LEU A 181 -5.36 16.18 -3.73
C LEU A 181 -5.88 17.59 -4.02
N GLN A 182 -7.09 17.86 -3.50
CA GLN A 182 -7.75 19.14 -3.73
C GLN A 182 -7.60 20.08 -2.53
N LEU A 183 -6.57 20.94 -2.55
CA LEU A 183 -6.16 21.74 -1.39
C LEU A 183 -5.99 23.24 -1.71
N PRO A 184 -6.19 24.13 -0.71
CA PRO A 184 -5.96 25.56 -0.84
C PRO A 184 -4.56 25.89 -1.35
N GLN A 185 -4.40 27.00 -2.06
CA GLN A 185 -3.12 27.42 -2.65
C GLN A 185 -1.98 27.58 -1.63
N ARG A 186 -2.29 27.81 -0.35
CA ARG A 186 -1.29 27.90 0.73
C ARG A 186 -0.68 26.54 1.12
N VAL A 187 -1.35 25.43 0.81
CA VAL A 187 -0.86 24.08 1.06
C VAL A 187 0.03 23.68 -0.12
N THR A 188 1.29 23.34 0.17
CA THR A 188 2.25 22.96 -0.88
C THR A 188 2.21 21.45 -1.09
N GLN A 189 2.01 21.05 -2.34
CA GLN A 189 1.91 19.65 -2.76
C GLN A 189 3.21 19.21 -3.44
N TYR A 190 3.90 18.23 -2.84
CA TYR A 190 5.17 17.72 -3.36
C TYR A 190 4.96 16.42 -4.13
N ALA A 191 5.45 16.43 -5.36
CA ALA A 191 5.65 15.23 -6.16
C ALA A 191 7.01 14.58 -5.80
N PRO A 192 7.28 13.33 -6.23
CA PRO A 192 8.57 12.70 -6.03
C PRO A 192 9.71 13.55 -6.58
N LEU A 193 10.61 14.00 -5.71
CA LEU A 193 11.76 14.80 -6.07
C LEU A 193 12.79 13.98 -6.85
N ALA A 194 13.23 14.51 -8.00
CA ALA A 194 14.31 13.94 -8.80
C ALA A 194 15.62 14.70 -8.55
N GLU A 195 16.76 14.00 -8.59
CA GLU A 195 18.09 14.62 -8.43
C GLU A 195 18.47 15.46 -9.66
N ASP A 196 18.01 15.04 -10.84
CA ASP A 196 18.18 15.73 -12.12
C ASP A 196 17.01 15.41 -13.07
N GLU A 197 16.98 16.09 -14.22
CA GLU A 197 15.92 15.94 -15.24
C GLU A 197 15.81 14.55 -15.86
N HIS A 198 16.84 13.71 -15.72
CA HIS A 198 16.89 12.36 -16.30
C HIS A 198 16.57 11.27 -15.27
N SER A 199 16.53 11.63 -13.99
CA SER A 199 16.35 10.72 -12.88
C SER A 199 14.88 10.56 -12.53
N ARG A 200 14.51 9.33 -12.14
CA ARG A 200 13.16 9.08 -11.62
C ARG A 200 13.04 9.71 -10.23
N GLY A 201 11.99 10.50 -10.02
CA GLY A 201 11.72 11.09 -8.70
C GLY A 201 11.48 10.05 -7.60
N SER A 202 11.86 10.40 -6.37
CA SER A 202 11.71 9.58 -5.16
C SER A 202 10.97 10.34 -4.05
N MET A 203 10.07 9.63 -3.36
CA MET A 203 9.43 10.15 -2.15
C MET A 203 10.39 10.22 -0.97
N GLU A 204 11.44 9.38 -0.96
CA GLU A 204 12.49 9.42 0.07
C GLU A 204 13.20 10.79 0.06
N LEU A 205 13.64 11.25 -1.13
CA LEU A 205 14.25 12.57 -1.30
C LEU A 205 13.31 13.71 -0.94
N THR A 206 12.02 13.53 -1.20
CA THR A 206 10.98 14.51 -0.84
C THR A 206 10.84 14.61 0.68
N ALA A 207 10.83 13.46 1.37
CA ALA A 207 10.80 13.39 2.82
C ALA A 207 12.04 14.05 3.45
N ASP A 208 13.23 13.83 2.89
CA ASP A 208 14.47 14.47 3.38
C ASP A 208 14.37 16.00 3.40
N ILE A 209 13.75 16.60 2.37
CA ILE A 209 13.49 18.05 2.35
C ILE A 209 12.46 18.45 3.41
N LEU A 210 11.41 17.64 3.60
CA LEU A 210 10.38 17.91 4.60
C LEU A 210 10.91 17.80 6.03
N PHE A 211 11.93 16.97 6.29
CA PHE A 211 12.63 16.92 7.58
C PHE A 211 13.31 18.24 7.93
N LEU A 212 13.80 18.96 6.92
CA LEU A 212 14.41 20.28 7.07
C LEU A 212 13.35 21.37 7.22
N ALA A 213 12.25 21.27 6.45
CA ALA A 213 11.17 22.24 6.46
C ALA A 213 10.32 22.20 7.74
N ARG A 214 10.21 21.03 8.37
CA ARG A 214 9.43 20.77 9.60
C ARG A 214 8.01 21.34 9.55
N PRO A 215 7.16 20.92 8.58
CA PRO A 215 5.75 21.26 8.63
C PRO A 215 5.06 20.63 9.85
N ASP A 216 3.94 21.20 10.28
CA ASP A 216 3.16 20.67 11.41
C ASP A 216 2.46 19.36 11.02
N PHE A 217 2.05 19.23 9.76
CA PHE A 217 1.32 18.05 9.28
C PHE A 217 1.61 17.73 7.82
N ILE A 218 1.76 16.44 7.53
CA ILE A 218 1.97 15.91 6.18
C ILE A 218 0.85 14.93 5.84
N VAL A 219 0.22 15.13 4.68
CA VAL A 219 -0.60 14.09 4.04
C VAL A 219 0.25 13.36 3.02
N TYR A 220 0.46 12.07 3.25
CA TYR A 220 1.11 11.18 2.30
C TYR A 220 0.04 10.35 1.59
N ASP A 221 -0.41 10.84 0.44
CA ASP A 221 -1.37 10.11 -0.38
C ASP A 221 -0.64 8.97 -1.11
N GLU A 222 -1.25 7.79 -1.06
CA GLU A 222 -0.75 6.57 -1.70
C GLU A 222 0.48 5.88 -1.05
N VAL A 223 0.33 5.44 0.21
CA VAL A 223 1.28 4.54 0.87
C VAL A 223 0.97 3.08 0.49
N ARG A 224 1.76 2.48 -0.40
CA ARG A 224 1.50 1.12 -0.94
C ARG A 224 2.70 0.18 -0.87
N LYS A 225 3.88 0.66 -1.23
CA LYS A 225 5.11 -0.14 -1.35
C LYS A 225 5.87 -0.14 -0.04
N THR A 226 6.78 -1.11 0.11
CA THR A 226 7.64 -1.20 1.30
C THR A 226 8.40 0.11 1.57
N LYS A 227 8.99 0.71 0.54
CA LYS A 227 9.66 2.02 0.63
C LYS A 227 8.75 3.13 1.15
N ASP A 228 7.49 3.17 0.71
CA ASP A 228 6.54 4.21 1.16
C ASP A 228 6.27 4.09 2.67
N PHE A 229 6.21 2.86 3.19
CA PHE A 229 6.02 2.59 4.62
C PHE A 229 7.29 2.86 5.44
N GLU A 230 8.48 2.62 4.87
CA GLU A 230 9.76 3.00 5.48
C GLU A 230 9.83 4.53 5.62
N VAL A 231 9.53 5.27 4.54
CA VAL A 231 9.44 6.75 4.55
C VAL A 231 8.42 7.23 5.58
N PHE A 232 7.25 6.58 5.67
CA PHE A 232 6.25 6.90 6.69
C PHE A 232 6.83 6.76 8.10
N GLY A 233 7.56 5.67 8.36
CA GLY A 233 8.23 5.42 9.64
C GLY A 233 9.27 6.49 9.95
N ASP A 234 10.13 6.82 8.99
CA ASP A 234 11.20 7.81 9.15
C ASP A 234 10.64 9.22 9.44
N CYS A 235 9.62 9.65 8.69
CA CYS A 235 8.89 10.90 8.96
C CYS A 235 8.35 10.96 10.40
N ARG A 236 7.78 9.85 10.88
CA ARG A 236 7.22 9.77 12.23
C ARG A 236 8.29 9.78 13.31
N LEU A 237 9.40 9.07 13.10
CA LEU A 237 10.55 9.09 14.00
C LEU A 237 11.23 10.47 14.05
N ALA A 238 11.16 11.24 12.96
CA ALA A 238 11.60 12.64 12.92
C ALA A 238 10.67 13.60 13.68
N GLY A 239 9.52 13.12 14.16
CA GLY A 239 8.56 13.89 14.95
C GLY A 239 7.50 14.64 14.14
N LEU A 240 7.37 14.37 12.84
CA LEU A 240 6.36 15.01 11.99
C LEU A 240 4.99 14.38 12.18
N GLY A 241 3.93 15.18 12.24
CA GLY A 241 2.55 14.71 12.14
C GLY A 241 2.29 14.17 10.74
N LEU A 242 1.78 12.93 10.63
CA LEU A 242 1.69 12.27 9.34
C LEU A 242 0.38 11.50 9.20
N LEU A 243 -0.31 11.72 8.08
CA LEU A 243 -1.45 10.94 7.65
C LEU A 243 -1.13 10.25 6.33
N GLY A 244 -1.02 8.92 6.36
CA GLY A 244 -0.78 8.09 5.20
C GLY A 244 -2.08 7.48 4.67
N VAL A 245 -2.29 7.51 3.36
CA VAL A 245 -3.46 6.87 2.73
C VAL A 245 -3.07 5.52 2.18
N THR A 246 -3.70 4.44 2.64
CA THR A 246 -3.43 3.07 2.16
C THR A 246 -4.70 2.33 1.79
N HIS A 247 -4.60 1.37 0.86
CA HIS A 247 -5.76 0.52 0.50
C HIS A 247 -5.81 -0.70 1.39
N SER A 248 -6.92 -0.98 2.04
CA SER A 248 -7.13 -2.21 2.81
C SER A 248 -8.61 -2.54 2.92
N ALA A 249 -8.94 -3.80 3.19
CA ALA A 249 -10.31 -4.24 3.44
C ALA A 249 -10.78 -3.96 4.88
N SER A 250 -9.86 -3.74 5.82
CA SER A 250 -10.15 -3.37 7.22
C SER A 250 -9.02 -2.52 7.83
N ALA A 251 -9.26 -1.88 8.98
CA ALA A 251 -8.21 -1.18 9.72
C ALA A 251 -7.12 -2.15 10.22
N LEU A 252 -7.51 -3.36 10.68
CA LEU A 252 -6.56 -4.35 11.15
C LEU A 252 -5.61 -4.81 10.03
N GLU A 253 -6.11 -4.99 8.82
CA GLU A 253 -5.26 -5.33 7.67
C GLU A 253 -4.26 -4.20 7.35
N ALA A 254 -4.66 -2.93 7.51
CA ALA A 254 -3.73 -1.80 7.35
C ALA A 254 -2.59 -1.85 8.37
N ILE A 255 -2.88 -2.20 9.62
CA ILE A 255 -1.87 -2.42 10.67
C ILE A 255 -0.96 -3.60 10.29
N GLN A 256 -1.52 -4.72 9.82
CA GLN A 256 -0.75 -5.89 9.40
C GLN A 256 0.23 -5.60 8.28
N ARG A 257 -0.15 -4.73 7.33
CA ARG A 257 0.76 -4.30 6.26
C ARG A 257 1.95 -3.51 6.80
N MET A 258 1.77 -2.73 7.85
CA MET A 258 2.87 -2.02 8.52
C MET A 258 3.80 -2.98 9.27
N ILE A 259 3.23 -3.94 9.99
CA ILE A 259 3.97 -4.94 10.76
C ILE A 259 5.02 -5.67 9.91
N GLY A 260 4.66 -6.05 8.67
CA GLY A 260 5.57 -6.78 7.78
C GLY A 260 6.75 -5.96 7.25
N ARG A 261 6.86 -4.67 7.62
CA ARG A 261 7.79 -3.70 7.03
C ARG A 261 8.57 -2.90 8.06
N VAL A 262 8.11 -2.86 9.31
CA VAL A 262 8.74 -2.11 10.40
C VAL A 262 8.82 -3.00 11.64
N GLU A 263 9.89 -2.85 12.43
CA GLU A 263 10.03 -3.56 13.69
C GLU A 263 8.86 -3.27 14.64
N LEU A 264 8.35 -4.32 15.30
CA LEU A 264 7.16 -4.22 16.16
C LEU A 264 7.33 -3.20 17.30
N GLY A 265 8.54 -3.07 17.86
CA GLY A 265 8.82 -2.10 18.93
C GLY A 265 8.72 -0.64 18.48
N ILE A 266 8.94 -0.38 17.18
CA ILE A 266 8.84 0.94 16.55
C ILE A 266 7.41 1.20 16.09
N LEU A 267 6.66 0.15 15.71
CA LEU A 267 5.32 0.28 15.15
C LEU A 267 4.38 1.17 15.97
N ALA A 268 4.27 0.94 17.29
CA ALA A 268 3.38 1.73 18.14
C ALA A 268 3.85 3.18 18.34
N GLN A 269 5.10 3.51 18.02
CA GLN A 269 5.63 4.87 18.05
C GLN A 269 5.30 5.63 16.76
N ILE A 270 5.35 4.92 15.63
CA ILE A 270 5.12 5.52 14.31
C ILE A 270 3.64 5.54 13.94
N LEU A 271 2.86 4.52 14.31
CA LEU A 271 1.44 4.40 13.98
C LEU A 271 0.64 4.32 15.26
N THR A 272 -0.12 5.39 15.52
CA THR A 272 -0.96 5.51 16.72
C THR A 272 -2.43 5.35 16.40
N THR A 273 -2.87 5.75 15.20
CA THR A 273 -4.29 5.79 14.83
C THR A 273 -4.51 5.21 13.42
N VAL A 274 -5.57 4.45 13.23
CA VAL A 274 -6.04 4.02 11.91
C VAL A 274 -7.50 4.39 11.76
N ILE A 275 -7.81 5.18 10.74
CA ILE A 275 -9.17 5.59 10.37
C ILE A 275 -9.58 4.77 9.15
N HIS A 276 -10.57 3.90 9.28
CA HIS A 276 -11.10 3.12 8.17
C HIS A 276 -12.28 3.82 7.52
N VAL A 277 -12.24 3.94 6.20
CA VAL A 277 -13.25 4.62 5.40
C VAL A 277 -14.02 3.61 4.56
N GLU A 278 -15.34 3.60 4.76
CA GLU A 278 -16.27 2.79 4.00
C GLU A 278 -17.33 3.68 3.34
N LYS A 279 -17.48 3.56 2.02
CA LYS A 279 -18.52 4.26 1.24
C LYS A 279 -18.58 5.78 1.54
N GLY A 280 -17.43 6.42 1.67
CA GLY A 280 -17.30 7.86 1.91
C GLY A 280 -17.50 8.29 3.36
N LYS A 281 -17.63 7.36 4.32
CA LYS A 281 -17.79 7.67 5.75
C LYS A 281 -16.73 6.99 6.59
N ILE A 282 -16.46 7.53 7.78
CA ILE A 282 -15.62 6.88 8.79
C ILE A 282 -16.40 5.69 9.35
N GLY A 283 -15.92 4.47 9.09
CA GLY A 283 -16.55 3.22 9.54
C GLY A 283 -16.04 2.77 10.91
N GLU A 284 -14.72 2.69 11.06
CA GLU A 284 -14.07 2.31 12.32
C GLU A 284 -12.80 3.14 12.54
N VAL A 285 -12.48 3.38 13.81
CA VAL A 285 -11.22 4.02 14.21
C VAL A 285 -10.54 3.13 15.24
N LEU A 286 -9.30 2.75 14.96
CA LEU A 286 -8.46 1.96 15.86
C LEU A 286 -7.30 2.79 16.38
N GLN A 287 -6.97 2.61 17.66
CA GLN A 287 -5.80 3.20 18.30
C GLN A 287 -4.84 2.09 18.75
N LEU A 288 -3.55 2.34 18.57
CA LEU A 288 -2.48 1.44 18.97
C LEU A 288 -1.80 1.98 20.21
N GLU A 289 -1.66 1.15 21.24
CA GLU A 289 -0.98 1.50 22.49
C GLU A 289 -0.03 0.39 22.91
N MET A 290 1.21 0.75 23.23
CA MET A 290 2.19 -0.21 23.76
C MET A 290 1.96 -0.41 25.27
N ALA A 291 1.87 -1.68 25.69
CA ALA A 291 1.80 -2.07 27.09
C ALA A 291 2.79 -3.22 27.37
N VAL A 292 3.35 -3.26 28.58
CA VAL A 292 4.15 -4.41 29.03
C VAL A 292 3.28 -5.28 29.93
N LYS A 293 2.83 -6.42 29.41
CA LYS A 293 1.98 -7.38 30.14
C LYS A 293 2.17 -8.80 29.62
N ALA A 294 1.61 -9.78 30.33
CA ALA A 294 1.45 -11.11 29.76
C ALA A 294 0.33 -11.06 28.70
N PRO A 295 0.56 -11.53 27.46
CA PRO A 295 -0.47 -11.60 26.45
C PRO A 295 -1.65 -12.46 26.89
N SER A 296 -2.83 -12.16 26.36
CA SER A 296 -4.05 -12.93 26.61
C SER A 296 -3.84 -14.41 26.23
N GLY A 297 -4.06 -15.31 27.19
CA GLY A 297 -3.85 -16.76 27.03
C GLY A 297 -2.47 -17.29 27.43
N MET A 298 -1.57 -16.47 27.99
CA MET A 298 -0.25 -16.88 28.50
C MET A 298 -0.14 -16.75 30.04
N GLN A 299 0.78 -17.50 30.66
CA GLN A 299 1.06 -17.39 32.10
C GLN A 299 1.79 -16.07 32.46
N SER A 300 1.59 -15.58 33.68
CA SER A 300 1.99 -14.23 34.14
C SER A 300 3.48 -13.91 34.08
N ASP A 301 4.35 -14.93 34.11
CA ASP A 301 5.81 -14.75 34.21
C ASP A 301 6.47 -14.41 32.85
N LEU A 302 5.67 -14.24 31.79
CA LEU A 302 6.09 -13.93 30.43
C LEU A 302 5.73 -12.48 30.02
N ALA A 303 5.93 -11.52 30.92
CA ALA A 303 5.69 -10.11 30.63
C ALA A 303 6.54 -9.65 29.43
N ARG A 304 5.88 -9.14 28.38
CA ARG A 304 6.51 -8.71 27.13
C ARG A 304 5.85 -7.44 26.60
N PRO A 305 6.52 -6.71 25.68
CA PRO A 305 5.89 -5.65 24.92
C PRO A 305 4.74 -6.23 24.07
N VAL A 306 3.54 -5.69 24.27
CA VAL A 306 2.32 -6.03 23.54
C VAL A 306 1.72 -4.73 23.03
N ILE A 307 1.40 -4.67 21.75
CA ILE A 307 0.61 -3.58 21.17
C ILE A 307 -0.86 -3.94 21.32
N LEU A 308 -1.60 -3.09 22.02
CA LEU A 308 -3.04 -3.17 22.16
C LEU A 308 -3.68 -2.41 21.02
N VAL A 309 -4.54 -3.08 20.25
CA VAL A 309 -5.39 -2.45 19.24
C VAL A 309 -6.74 -2.19 19.88
N LYS A 310 -7.05 -0.92 20.14
CA LYS A 310 -8.27 -0.48 20.82
C LYS A 310 -9.21 0.18 19.82
N ARG A 311 -10.51 -0.06 19.96
CA ARG A 311 -11.52 0.70 19.24
C ARG A 311 -11.69 2.07 19.88
N TYR A 312 -11.85 3.10 19.07
CA TYR A 312 -12.18 4.45 19.50
C TYR A 312 -13.66 4.75 19.21
N PRO A 313 -14.38 5.50 20.08
CA PRO A 313 -13.92 6.13 21.33
C PRO A 313 -14.06 5.26 22.59
N ASP A 314 -14.67 4.07 22.50
CA ASP A 314 -15.00 3.26 23.69
C ASP A 314 -13.79 2.63 24.39
N GLY A 315 -12.63 2.59 23.73
CA GLY A 315 -11.37 2.06 24.27
C GLY A 315 -11.35 0.53 24.38
N LYS A 316 -12.32 -0.18 23.78
CA LYS A 316 -12.38 -1.64 23.86
C LYS A 316 -11.17 -2.24 23.15
N VAL A 317 -10.36 -3.03 23.85
CA VAL A 317 -9.26 -3.80 23.22
C VAL A 317 -9.90 -4.86 22.32
N LEU A 318 -9.58 -4.82 21.02
CA LEU A 318 -10.02 -5.81 20.04
C LEU A 318 -8.94 -6.86 19.84
N ASN A 319 -7.69 -6.42 19.67
CA ASN A 319 -6.58 -7.30 19.37
C ASN A 319 -5.34 -6.97 20.20
N GLU A 320 -4.51 -7.99 20.41
CA GLU A 320 -3.18 -7.90 20.99
C GLU A 320 -2.16 -8.39 19.97
N ILE A 321 -1.14 -7.57 19.71
CA ILE A 321 -0.06 -7.89 18.79
C ILE A 321 1.24 -7.98 19.59
N PHE A 322 1.96 -9.09 19.48
CA PHE A 322 3.23 -9.28 20.17
C PHE A 322 4.18 -10.15 19.36
N SER A 323 5.48 -10.02 19.63
CA SER A 323 6.50 -10.86 19.01
C SER A 323 6.82 -12.07 19.87
N PHE A 324 7.04 -13.20 19.19
CA PHE A 324 7.56 -14.41 19.79
C PHE A 324 8.62 -15.03 18.87
N GLY A 325 9.88 -14.95 19.29
CA GLY A 325 10.99 -15.27 18.40
C GLY A 325 11.01 -14.29 17.22
N GLU A 326 11.06 -14.82 16.00
CA GLU A 326 11.00 -14.03 14.76
C GLU A 326 9.56 -13.85 14.23
N GLN A 327 8.56 -14.46 14.87
CA GLN A 327 7.18 -14.42 14.42
C GLN A 327 6.37 -13.37 15.18
N ILE A 328 5.40 -12.77 14.48
CA ILE A 328 4.48 -11.78 15.03
C ILE A 328 3.10 -12.43 15.13
N CYS A 329 2.56 -12.44 16.34
CA CYS A 329 1.26 -13.02 16.65
C CYS A 329 0.23 -11.91 16.84
N ILE A 330 -0.97 -12.14 16.32
CA ILE A 330 -2.14 -11.26 16.49
C ILE A 330 -3.24 -12.11 17.10
N VAL A 331 -3.77 -11.70 18.24
CA VAL A 331 -4.76 -12.46 19.03
C VAL A 331 -5.94 -11.56 19.35
N ASP A 332 -7.15 -12.10 19.31
CA ASP A 332 -8.35 -11.38 19.78
C ASP A 332 -8.36 -11.28 21.31
N ALA A 333 -8.63 -10.09 21.82
CA ALA A 333 -8.57 -9.80 23.26
C ALA A 333 -9.68 -10.52 24.06
N ASP A 334 -10.80 -10.86 23.43
CA ASP A 334 -11.91 -11.56 24.09
C ASP A 334 -11.63 -13.08 24.25
N GLY A 335 -10.52 -13.60 23.73
CA GLY A 335 -10.15 -15.02 23.81
C GLY A 335 -11.12 -15.98 23.12
N GLN A 336 -12.17 -15.45 22.48
CA GLN A 336 -13.10 -16.20 21.64
C GLN A 336 -12.54 -16.24 20.22
N SER A 337 -11.58 -17.13 19.99
CA SER A 337 -11.36 -17.64 18.64
C SER A 337 -12.67 -18.29 18.19
N SER A 338 -13.35 -17.70 17.20
CA SER A 338 -14.42 -18.36 16.47
C SER A 338 -13.92 -19.74 16.02
N GLY A 339 -14.74 -20.77 16.25
CA GLY A 339 -14.32 -22.17 16.22
C GLY A 339 -13.45 -22.55 15.01
N ASP A 340 -12.39 -23.29 15.29
CA ASP A 340 -11.35 -23.85 14.40
C ASP A 340 -10.01 -23.06 14.35
N GLU A 341 -9.88 -21.96 15.08
CA GLU A 341 -8.61 -21.24 15.26
C GLU A 341 -7.83 -21.65 16.53
N MET A 342 -6.53 -21.90 16.35
CA MET A 342 -5.59 -22.34 17.39
C MET A 342 -5.51 -21.33 18.55
N SER A 343 -5.43 -21.83 19.79
CA SER A 343 -5.15 -20.98 20.95
C SER A 343 -3.77 -20.30 20.81
N PRO A 344 -3.50 -19.16 21.47
CA PRO A 344 -2.19 -18.53 21.45
C PRO A 344 -1.06 -19.50 21.84
N MET A 345 -1.30 -20.36 22.83
CA MET A 345 -0.37 -21.44 23.20
C MET A 345 -0.13 -22.47 22.08
N GLN A 346 -1.16 -22.78 21.31
CA GLN A 346 -1.07 -23.68 20.15
C GLN A 346 -0.38 -23.04 18.94
N LEU A 347 -0.62 -21.75 18.68
CA LEU A 347 0.14 -20.96 17.70
C LEU A 347 1.63 -20.91 18.07
N LEU A 348 1.94 -20.68 19.34
CA LEU A 348 3.30 -20.69 19.87
C LEU A 348 3.98 -22.05 19.73
N ALA A 349 3.29 -23.12 20.12
CA ALA A 349 3.78 -24.49 19.96
C ALA A 349 3.99 -24.82 18.47
N SER A 350 3.12 -24.35 17.59
CA SER A 350 3.25 -24.54 16.14
C SER A 350 4.47 -23.86 15.54
N ALA A 351 4.77 -22.63 15.95
CA ALA A 351 5.92 -21.87 15.51
C ALA A 351 7.23 -22.51 15.97
N GLN A 352 7.33 -22.83 17.26
CA GLN A 352 8.54 -23.42 17.83
C GLN A 352 8.83 -24.82 17.28
N LEU A 353 7.77 -25.62 17.06
CA LEU A 353 7.90 -26.96 16.49
C LEU A 353 8.26 -26.88 15.00
N LYS A 354 7.75 -25.89 14.27
CA LYS A 354 8.16 -25.60 12.89
C LYS A 354 9.65 -25.28 12.80
N ASP A 355 10.15 -24.34 13.61
CA ASP A 355 11.56 -23.91 13.54
C ASP A 355 12.52 -25.06 13.89
N ARG A 356 12.25 -25.79 14.99
CA ARG A 356 13.05 -26.95 15.40
C ARG A 356 13.08 -28.06 14.35
N LEU A 357 11.92 -28.44 13.82
CA LEU A 357 11.86 -29.48 12.80
C LEU A 357 12.54 -29.03 11.49
N SER A 358 12.49 -27.74 11.16
CA SER A 358 13.20 -27.20 10.00
C SER A 358 14.73 -27.26 10.19
N GLU A 359 15.23 -26.96 11.39
CA GLU A 359 16.65 -27.07 11.74
C GLU A 359 17.13 -28.53 11.79
N ASP A 360 16.42 -29.38 12.51
CA ASP A 360 16.81 -30.78 12.79
C ASP A 360 16.86 -31.62 11.50
N PHE A 361 15.93 -31.38 10.57
CA PHE A 361 15.80 -32.17 9.35
C PHE A 361 16.29 -31.45 8.09
N GLY A 362 16.63 -30.16 8.18
CA GLY A 362 17.05 -29.36 7.01
C GLY A 362 15.95 -29.22 5.95
N ILE A 363 14.69 -29.25 6.37
CA ILE A 363 13.50 -29.28 5.49
C ILE A 363 12.66 -28.03 5.72
N ARG A 364 12.10 -27.50 4.63
CA ARG A 364 11.12 -26.42 4.72
C ARG A 364 9.77 -26.97 5.19
N ILE A 365 9.31 -26.48 6.35
CA ILE A 365 7.97 -26.77 6.86
C ILE A 365 7.06 -25.60 6.52
N HIS A 366 5.95 -25.88 5.84
CA HIS A 366 5.04 -24.83 5.42
C HIS A 366 4.19 -24.37 6.61
N HIS A 367 3.59 -25.32 7.32
CA HIS A 367 2.69 -25.01 8.43
C HIS A 367 2.64 -26.15 9.46
N VAL A 368 2.29 -25.82 10.70
CA VAL A 368 2.03 -26.77 11.78
C VAL A 368 0.69 -26.38 12.40
N LYS A 369 -0.27 -27.30 12.48
CA LYS A 369 -1.58 -27.07 13.13
C LYS A 369 -1.69 -27.95 14.36
N PHE A 370 -1.99 -27.36 15.51
CA PHE A 370 -2.32 -28.08 16.73
C PHE A 370 -3.85 -28.25 16.85
N SER A 371 -4.29 -29.46 17.14
CA SER A 371 -5.68 -29.83 17.39
C SER A 371 -5.76 -30.59 18.72
N GLY A 372 -5.66 -29.88 19.83
CA GLY A 372 -5.58 -30.50 21.16
C GLY A 372 -4.26 -31.24 21.36
N ALA A 373 -4.30 -32.57 21.50
CA ALA A 373 -3.13 -33.43 21.68
C ALA A 373 -2.58 -34.02 20.35
N SER A 374 -3.08 -33.56 19.20
CA SER A 374 -2.54 -33.93 17.88
C SER A 374 -1.98 -32.72 17.14
N VAL A 375 -0.92 -32.95 16.38
CA VAL A 375 -0.18 -31.98 15.59
C VAL A 375 -0.19 -32.43 14.13
N GLU A 376 -0.58 -31.54 13.23
CA GLU A 376 -0.52 -31.75 11.79
C GLU A 376 0.63 -30.91 11.21
N VAL A 377 1.62 -31.55 10.60
CA VAL A 377 2.79 -30.88 9.99
C VAL A 377 2.65 -30.94 8.47
N TYR A 378 2.66 -29.78 7.82
CA TYR A 378 2.50 -29.62 6.38
C TYR A 378 3.85 -29.36 5.71
N VAL A 379 4.26 -30.27 4.81
CA VAL A 379 5.56 -30.23 4.12
C VAL A 379 5.42 -30.53 2.62
N ASP A 380 6.47 -30.25 1.84
CA ASP A 380 6.54 -30.66 0.45
C ASP A 380 6.46 -32.19 0.31
N ASP A 381 5.85 -32.69 -0.78
CA ASP A 381 5.69 -34.14 -1.02
C ASP A 381 7.02 -34.90 -0.99
N SER A 382 8.10 -34.24 -1.45
CA SER A 382 9.46 -34.78 -1.44
C SER A 382 10.04 -34.96 -0.03
N ALA A 383 9.50 -34.25 0.96
CA ALA A 383 9.99 -34.23 2.34
C ALA A 383 9.20 -35.16 3.28
N ILE A 384 8.01 -35.64 2.88
CA ILE A 384 7.17 -36.53 3.69
C ILE A 384 7.95 -37.78 4.13
N GLY A 385 8.69 -38.40 3.20
CA GLY A 385 9.44 -39.63 3.48
C GLY A 385 10.54 -39.45 4.55
N VAL A 386 11.13 -38.25 4.65
CA VAL A 386 12.20 -37.95 5.61
C VAL A 386 11.64 -37.77 7.01
N LEU A 387 10.53 -37.02 7.13
CA LEU A 387 9.85 -36.80 8.40
C LEU A 387 9.12 -38.05 8.91
N VAL A 388 8.67 -38.93 8.01
CA VAL A 388 8.08 -40.21 8.40
C VAL A 388 9.15 -41.19 8.92
N GLY A 389 10.28 -41.28 8.23
CA GLY A 389 11.35 -42.24 8.51
C GLY A 389 11.00 -43.68 8.09
N GLN A 390 12.01 -44.56 8.03
CA GLN A 390 11.79 -45.96 7.64
C GLN A 390 10.89 -46.67 8.66
N GLY A 391 9.70 -47.10 8.22
CA GLY A 391 8.72 -47.75 9.09
C GLY A 391 8.08 -46.83 10.14
N GLY A 392 8.16 -45.50 9.96
CA GLY A 392 7.57 -44.53 10.89
C GLY A 392 8.45 -44.22 12.11
N SER A 393 9.74 -44.57 12.09
CA SER A 393 10.64 -44.41 13.23
C SER A 393 10.82 -42.95 13.66
N THR A 394 10.89 -42.03 12.69
CA THR A 394 11.07 -40.59 12.96
C THR A 394 9.81 -39.97 13.56
N VAL A 395 8.62 -40.28 13.02
CA VAL A 395 7.35 -39.79 13.61
C VAL A 395 7.19 -40.29 15.03
N LYS A 396 7.42 -41.57 15.28
CA LYS A 396 7.31 -42.15 16.62
C LYS A 396 8.26 -41.50 17.61
N GLY A 397 9.49 -41.19 17.20
CA GLY A 397 10.45 -40.45 18.03
C GLY A 397 9.97 -39.04 18.36
N LEU A 398 9.35 -38.35 17.40
CA LEU A 398 8.74 -37.03 17.64
C LEU A 398 7.51 -37.14 18.56
N GLU A 399 6.67 -38.16 18.38
CA GLU A 399 5.51 -38.40 19.24
C GLU A 399 5.91 -38.68 20.70
N GLU A 400 6.97 -39.46 20.92
CA GLU A 400 7.51 -39.73 22.26
C GLU A 400 8.19 -38.50 22.88
N GLN A 401 8.93 -37.73 22.09
CA GLN A 401 9.67 -36.55 22.58
C GLN A 401 8.74 -35.40 22.99
N TYR A 402 7.67 -35.18 22.23
CA TYR A 402 6.76 -34.04 22.41
C TYR A 402 5.43 -34.42 23.06
N GLU A 403 5.22 -35.70 23.42
CA GLU A 403 3.98 -36.24 24.01
C GLU A 403 2.70 -35.87 23.23
N VAL A 404 2.80 -35.78 21.91
CA VAL A 404 1.71 -35.41 21.00
C VAL A 404 1.61 -36.40 19.85
N LYS A 405 0.41 -36.60 19.29
CA LYS A 405 0.26 -37.40 18.06
C LYS A 405 0.63 -36.58 16.84
N VAL A 406 1.53 -37.05 15.99
CA VAL A 406 2.05 -36.28 14.84
C VAL A 406 1.52 -36.87 13.53
N SER A 407 0.84 -36.04 12.74
CA SER A 407 0.34 -36.36 11.40
C SER A 407 1.07 -35.51 10.36
N ILE A 408 1.70 -36.14 9.39
CA ILE A 408 2.42 -35.44 8.31
C ILE A 408 1.52 -35.40 7.09
N LYS A 409 1.26 -34.20 6.56
CA LYS A 409 0.42 -33.93 5.39
C LYS A 409 1.20 -33.22 4.30
N SER A 410 0.72 -33.37 3.08
CA SER A 410 1.21 -32.60 1.92
C SER A 410 0.83 -31.13 2.06
N ALA A 411 1.70 -30.24 1.57
CA ALA A 411 1.39 -28.83 1.38
C ALA A 411 0.13 -28.60 0.50
N GLY A 412 -0.23 -29.56 -0.38
CA GLY A 412 -1.46 -29.49 -1.19
C GLY A 412 -2.75 -29.45 -0.36
N ASP A 413 -2.71 -30.00 0.86
CA ASP A 413 -3.84 -30.13 1.77
C ASP A 413 -3.98 -28.93 2.74
N LEU A 414 -3.17 -27.87 2.56
CA LEU A 414 -3.21 -26.66 3.39
C LEU A 414 -4.62 -26.00 3.36
N PRO A 415 -5.20 -25.65 4.52
CA PRO A 415 -6.44 -24.88 4.60
C PRO A 415 -6.31 -23.54 3.86
N ARG A 416 -7.37 -23.09 3.19
CA ARG A 416 -7.35 -21.96 2.25
C ARG A 416 -6.88 -20.62 2.85
N GLY A 417 -7.00 -20.42 4.17
CA GLY A 417 -6.54 -19.21 4.87
C GLY A 417 -5.02 -19.12 5.11
N PHE A 418 -4.28 -20.22 4.97
CA PHE A 418 -2.84 -20.30 5.22
C PHE A 418 -2.01 -20.61 3.96
N ARG A 419 -2.67 -20.67 2.80
CA ARG A 419 -1.98 -20.77 1.51
C ARG A 419 -1.34 -19.42 1.20
N ALA A 420 -0.06 -19.41 0.84
CA ALA A 420 0.47 -18.27 0.09
C ALA A 420 -0.46 -18.05 -1.11
N PRO A 421 -0.84 -16.80 -1.44
CA PRO A 421 -1.74 -16.54 -2.55
C PRO A 421 -1.23 -17.28 -3.79
N GLU A 422 -2.07 -18.15 -4.37
CA GLU A 422 -1.78 -18.70 -5.69
C GLU A 422 -1.62 -17.50 -6.61
N ASN A 423 -0.41 -17.30 -7.13
CA ASN A 423 -0.13 -16.30 -8.16
C ASN A 423 -0.88 -16.70 -9.44
N LYS A 424 -2.18 -16.40 -9.50
CA LYS A 424 -3.01 -16.50 -10.70
C LYS A 424 -2.74 -15.36 -11.70
N PHE A 425 -1.85 -14.44 -11.35
CA PHE A 425 -1.27 -13.44 -12.24
C PHE A 425 0.24 -13.65 -12.35
N ARG A 426 0.65 -14.82 -12.84
CA ARG A 426 1.98 -14.97 -13.45
C ARG A 426 1.79 -14.83 -14.96
N SER A 427 2.19 -13.69 -15.49
CA SER A 427 2.23 -13.46 -16.94
C SER A 427 3.22 -14.44 -17.57
N SER A 428 2.94 -14.89 -18.80
CA SER A 428 3.87 -15.65 -19.64
C SER A 428 5.26 -15.00 -19.71
N TYR A 429 5.35 -13.68 -19.56
CA TYR A 429 6.60 -12.92 -19.58
C TYR A 429 7.52 -13.22 -18.38
N ASP A 430 6.97 -13.49 -17.20
CA ASP A 430 7.79 -13.73 -15.99
C ASP A 430 8.50 -15.09 -16.03
N MET A 431 7.92 -16.08 -16.73
CA MET A 431 8.56 -17.40 -16.89
C MET A 431 9.79 -17.36 -17.81
N ASP A 432 9.80 -16.50 -18.83
CA ASP A 432 10.91 -16.41 -19.79
C ASP A 432 12.11 -15.63 -19.21
N VAL A 433 11.86 -14.68 -18.30
CA VAL A 433 12.92 -13.97 -17.57
C VAL A 433 13.58 -14.90 -16.53
N GLU A 434 12.80 -15.71 -15.79
CA GLU A 434 13.36 -16.71 -14.86
C GLU A 434 14.13 -17.83 -15.58
N ARG A 435 13.65 -18.30 -16.74
CA ARG A 435 14.39 -19.26 -17.58
C ARG A 435 15.70 -18.70 -18.13
N SER A 436 15.73 -17.40 -18.44
CA SER A 436 16.94 -16.73 -18.96
C SER A 436 17.97 -16.42 -17.86
N MET A 437 17.53 -16.26 -16.61
CA MET A 437 18.40 -16.01 -15.45
C MET A 437 18.87 -17.31 -14.75
N GLY A 438 18.11 -18.40 -14.82
CA GLY A 438 18.47 -19.70 -14.23
C GLY A 438 19.65 -20.42 -14.92
N GLY A 439 19.96 -20.07 -16.17
CA GLY A 439 21.02 -20.72 -16.96
C GLY A 439 22.45 -20.27 -16.65
N LYS A 440 22.67 -19.21 -15.88
CA LYS A 440 24.03 -18.63 -15.67
C LYS A 440 24.63 -18.84 -14.28
N ALA A 441 23.89 -19.42 -13.34
CA ALA A 441 24.37 -19.62 -11.96
C ALA A 441 25.08 -20.98 -11.72
N TRP A 442 25.03 -21.92 -12.67
CA TRP A 442 25.58 -23.27 -12.49
C TRP A 442 26.97 -23.50 -13.11
N GLU A 443 27.49 -22.62 -13.98
CA GLU A 443 28.80 -22.80 -14.63
C GLU A 443 29.99 -22.12 -13.92
N GLN A 444 29.76 -21.23 -12.94
CA GLN A 444 30.87 -20.52 -12.27
C GLN A 444 31.41 -21.21 -11.01
N SER A 445 30.78 -22.29 -10.52
CA SER A 445 31.19 -22.98 -9.29
C SER A 445 32.28 -24.05 -9.49
N TYR A 446 32.61 -24.44 -10.74
CA TYR A 446 33.64 -25.45 -11.04
C TYR A 446 35.02 -24.91 -11.46
N SER A 447 35.16 -23.61 -11.74
CA SER A 447 36.44 -23.02 -12.18
C SER A 447 37.36 -22.60 -11.01
N ALA A 448 36.82 -22.23 -9.84
CA ALA A 448 37.60 -21.64 -8.74
C ALA A 448 38.41 -22.64 -7.87
N LYS A 449 38.34 -23.95 -8.12
CA LYS A 449 39.05 -24.97 -7.31
C LYS A 449 40.28 -25.60 -7.99
N LYS A 450 40.62 -25.25 -9.24
CA LYS A 450 41.77 -25.85 -9.95
C LYS A 450 43.08 -25.05 -9.88
N ASP A 451 43.05 -23.76 -9.51
CA ASP A 451 44.25 -22.89 -9.51
C ASP A 451 44.98 -22.73 -8.17
N ARG A 452 44.55 -23.41 -7.10
CA ARG A 452 45.24 -23.36 -5.78
C ARG A 452 46.14 -24.56 -5.47
N ARG A 453 46.40 -25.47 -6.42
CA ARG A 453 47.24 -26.67 -6.19
C ARG A 453 48.55 -26.73 -6.98
N ALA A 454 48.95 -25.66 -7.66
CA ALA A 454 50.18 -25.62 -8.46
C ALA A 454 51.11 -24.47 -8.09
N LYS A 455 51.47 -24.28 -6.81
CA LYS A 455 52.58 -23.39 -6.42
C LYS A 455 53.11 -23.66 -5.00
N ARG A 456 53.55 -24.90 -4.73
CA ARG A 456 54.48 -25.20 -3.61
C ARG A 456 55.01 -26.64 -3.70
N LYS A 457 55.92 -26.89 -4.64
CA LYS A 457 56.96 -27.92 -4.51
C LYS A 457 58.27 -27.29 -4.94
N GLY A 458 59.19 -27.18 -3.98
CA GLY A 458 60.48 -26.54 -4.19
C GLY A 458 61.37 -27.33 -5.14
N ARG A 459 62.40 -26.63 -5.62
CA ARG A 459 63.64 -27.27 -6.04
C ARG A 459 64.79 -26.40 -5.54
N ARG A 460 65.46 -26.92 -4.50
CA ARG A 460 66.85 -26.62 -4.18
C ARG A 460 67.71 -26.97 -5.39
N ARG A 461 68.50 -26.02 -5.88
CA ARG A 461 69.96 -26.05 -5.86
C ARG A 461 70.51 -24.74 -6.36
#